data_AF-A0A938PYS7-F1
#
_entry.id   AF-A0A938PYS7-F1
#
_cell.length_a   1.000
_cell.length_b   1.000
_cell.length_c   1.000
_cell.angle_alpha   90.00
_cell.angle_beta   90.00
_cell.angle_gamma   90.00
#
_symmetry.space_group_name_H-M   'P 1'
#
loop_
_entity.id
_entity.type
_entity.pdbx_description
1 polymer ?
#
loop_
_entity_poly.entity_id
_entity_poly.type
_entity_poly.pdbx_seq_one_letter_code
_entity_poly.pdbx_strand_id
1 'polypeptide(L)'
;MADSKHIILVGAGPGGLCAGMLLSQRGFKVSICDKNQEVGGRNRAIRLSGFAFDAGPTFLLMKGVLDEMFELCGRRSDDYLNFVELNPMYQLVYDDQKLDVYSQPERMCAELDRVFTEGSAAYGRFITNERDRFNRLYPCITRDYSSLTAFLSLDLLKALPWLAFPKSVFINLGQYFNQEKMRLAFSFQSKYLGMSPWECPALFTMLPYLEHDYGIYHVKGGLNRIAAAMAKVINECGGEIHTHTPVQSLIINNQQVKGIRLADGEEIYADEVIIPARHYFSRKLKWGPIRFQQRKMTWRVCLRRPAFVPLQPKTQNIGFRLASYFDLARMT
;
A
#
# COMPACT_ATOMS: atom_id res chain seq x y z
N MET A 1 -29.58 14.10 18.92
CA MET A 1 -28.37 13.90 18.08
C MET A 1 -28.74 12.78 17.12
N ALA A 2 -28.56 12.93 15.82
CA ALA A 2 -28.86 11.82 14.90
C ALA A 2 -27.98 10.63 15.28
N ASP A 3 -28.57 9.44 15.45
CA ASP A 3 -27.81 8.23 15.79
C ASP A 3 -26.69 8.03 14.77
N SER A 4 -25.45 7.97 15.27
CA SER A 4 -24.29 7.74 14.42
C SER A 4 -24.39 6.34 13.82
N LYS A 5 -24.31 6.24 12.49
CA LYS A 5 -24.40 4.95 11.79
C LYS A 5 -23.35 3.98 12.32
N HIS A 6 -23.79 2.76 12.60
CA HIS A 6 -22.94 1.66 13.03
C HIS A 6 -22.37 0.93 11.81
N ILE A 7 -21.04 0.85 11.71
CA ILE A 7 -20.32 0.19 10.63
C ILE A 7 -19.44 -0.91 11.20
N ILE A 8 -19.66 -2.15 10.74
CA ILE A 8 -18.83 -3.29 11.13
C ILE A 8 -17.80 -3.59 10.05
N LEU A 9 -16.54 -3.76 10.44
CA LEU A 9 -15.47 -4.24 9.56
C LEU A 9 -15.09 -5.69 9.92
N VAL A 10 -15.11 -6.58 8.93
CA VAL A 10 -14.72 -7.99 9.12
C VAL A 10 -13.26 -8.17 8.74
N GLY A 11 -12.39 -8.20 9.73
CA GLY A 11 -10.94 -8.41 9.61
C GLY A 11 -10.11 -7.16 9.87
N ALA A 12 -9.22 -7.24 10.84
CA ALA A 12 -8.25 -6.22 11.26
C ALA A 12 -6.91 -6.34 10.50
N GLY A 13 -6.97 -6.61 9.19
CA GLY A 13 -5.79 -6.48 8.30
C GLY A 13 -5.55 -5.03 7.87
N PRO A 14 -4.49 -4.73 7.09
CA PRO A 14 -4.15 -3.36 6.70
C PRO A 14 -5.31 -2.57 6.07
N GLY A 15 -6.07 -3.20 5.17
CA GLY A 15 -7.24 -2.56 4.56
C GLY A 15 -8.39 -2.30 5.54
N GLY A 16 -8.67 -3.25 6.45
CA GLY A 16 -9.69 -3.09 7.48
C GLY A 16 -9.31 -2.04 8.52
N LEU A 17 -8.05 -2.04 8.96
CA LEU A 17 -7.53 -1.03 9.88
C LEU A 17 -7.53 0.38 9.24
N CYS A 18 -7.15 0.49 7.96
CA CYS A 18 -7.17 1.78 7.26
C CYS A 18 -8.60 2.33 7.15
N ALA A 19 -9.56 1.50 6.72
CA ALA A 19 -10.97 1.89 6.67
C ALA A 19 -11.51 2.22 8.08
N GLY A 20 -11.16 1.42 9.09
CA GLY A 20 -11.55 1.63 10.48
C GLY A 20 -11.05 2.97 11.04
N MET A 21 -9.78 3.31 10.82
CA MET A 21 -9.21 4.61 11.22
C MET A 21 -9.98 5.77 10.59
N LEU A 22 -10.15 5.72 9.27
CA LEU A 22 -10.82 6.76 8.49
C LEU A 22 -12.31 6.93 8.87
N LEU A 23 -13.01 5.85 9.20
CA LEU A 23 -14.41 5.90 9.61
C LEU A 23 -14.56 6.39 11.06
N SER A 24 -13.71 5.90 11.96
CA SER A 24 -13.72 6.32 13.38
C SER A 24 -13.41 7.81 13.49
N GLN A 25 -12.41 8.31 12.75
CA GLN A 25 -12.10 9.74 12.69
C GLN A 25 -13.29 10.60 12.24
N ARG A 26 -14.15 10.07 11.37
CA ARG A 26 -15.35 10.77 10.86
C ARG A 26 -16.54 10.71 11.84
N GLY A 27 -16.37 10.08 13.00
CA GLY A 27 -17.39 10.01 14.04
C GLY A 27 -18.43 8.91 13.83
N PHE A 28 -18.20 7.95 12.92
CA PHE A 28 -19.03 6.76 12.82
C PHE A 28 -18.83 5.85 14.03
N LYS A 29 -19.88 5.14 14.45
CA LYS A 29 -19.72 4.02 15.39
C LYS A 29 -19.08 2.86 14.63
N VAL A 30 -17.86 2.47 14.99
CA VAL A 30 -17.08 1.47 14.25
C VAL A 30 -16.75 0.29 15.16
N SER A 31 -17.05 -0.93 14.70
CA SER A 31 -16.60 -2.16 15.34
C SER A 31 -15.85 -3.03 14.33
N ILE A 32 -14.64 -3.47 14.69
CA ILE A 32 -13.81 -4.34 13.85
C ILE A 32 -13.76 -5.72 14.50
N CYS A 33 -14.20 -6.76 13.79
CA CYS A 33 -14.13 -8.14 14.28
C CYS A 33 -13.02 -8.90 13.54
N ASP A 34 -12.04 -9.44 14.27
CA ASP A 34 -11.01 -10.31 13.71
C ASP A 34 -10.94 -11.64 14.47
N LYS A 35 -10.83 -12.74 13.71
CA LYS A 35 -10.71 -14.09 14.27
C LYS A 35 -9.38 -14.35 15.00
N ASN A 36 -8.36 -13.55 14.71
CA ASN A 36 -7.03 -13.70 15.27
C ASN A 36 -6.92 -13.00 16.63
N GLN A 37 -5.92 -13.41 17.42
CA GLN A 37 -5.57 -12.79 18.70
C GLN A 37 -5.00 -11.37 18.57
N GLU A 38 -4.28 -11.11 17.48
CA GLU A 38 -3.62 -9.82 17.23
C GLU A 38 -4.09 -9.26 15.89
N VAL A 39 -4.15 -7.93 15.81
CA VAL A 39 -4.41 -7.21 14.56
C VAL A 39 -3.25 -7.35 13.56
N GLY A 40 -3.49 -7.03 12.29
CA GLY A 40 -2.50 -6.99 11.23
C GLY A 40 -2.69 -8.07 10.16
N GLY A 41 -3.53 -9.07 10.40
CA GLY A 41 -3.83 -10.13 9.43
C GLY A 41 -2.58 -10.88 8.96
N ARG A 42 -2.15 -10.63 7.72
CA ARG A 42 -0.91 -11.19 7.14
C ARG A 42 0.37 -10.50 7.60
N ASN A 43 0.26 -9.27 8.11
CA ASN A 43 1.38 -8.50 8.61
C ASN A 43 1.65 -8.79 10.10
N ARG A 44 1.09 -9.87 10.65
CA ARG A 44 1.35 -10.28 12.05
C ARG A 44 2.76 -10.85 12.17
N ALA A 45 3.33 -10.71 13.37
CA ALA A 45 4.58 -11.36 13.70
C ALA A 45 4.38 -12.79 14.20
N ILE A 46 5.32 -13.65 13.88
CA ILE A 46 5.54 -14.93 14.54
C ILE A 46 6.51 -14.67 15.69
N ARG A 47 6.17 -15.13 16.90
CA ARG A 47 7.05 -15.02 18.07
C ARG A 47 7.47 -16.42 18.50
N LEU A 48 8.78 -16.63 18.61
CA LEU A 48 9.36 -17.92 18.97
C LEU A 48 10.60 -17.70 19.82
N SER A 49 10.64 -18.29 21.02
CA SER A 49 11.81 -18.31 21.89
C SER A 49 12.45 -16.93 22.14
N GLY A 50 11.64 -15.89 22.36
CA GLY A 50 12.10 -14.51 22.58
C GLY A 50 12.41 -13.72 21.31
N PHE A 51 12.36 -14.34 20.14
CA PHE A 51 12.52 -13.68 18.84
C PHE A 51 11.16 -13.34 18.23
N ALA A 52 11.12 -12.28 17.42
CA ALA A 52 9.97 -11.87 16.63
C ALA A 52 10.34 -11.80 15.15
N PHE A 53 9.48 -12.37 14.31
CA PHE A 53 9.65 -12.45 12.86
C PHE A 53 8.42 -11.87 12.17
N ASP A 54 8.57 -10.87 11.32
CA ASP A 54 7.47 -10.41 10.48
C ASP A 54 7.13 -11.52 9.45
N ALA A 55 5.89 -12.00 9.45
CA ALA A 55 5.47 -13.09 8.56
C ALA A 55 5.03 -12.64 7.16
N GLY A 56 5.03 -11.33 6.92
CA GLY A 56 4.51 -10.70 5.70
C GLY A 56 5.51 -9.70 5.11
N PRO A 57 5.17 -8.42 5.02
CA PRO A 57 6.10 -7.38 4.57
C PRO A 57 7.29 -7.23 5.54
N THR A 58 8.49 -7.04 4.99
CA THR A 58 9.75 -6.96 5.77
C THR A 58 10.42 -5.58 5.73
N PHE A 59 10.03 -4.71 4.78
CA PHE A 59 10.44 -3.31 4.69
C PHE A 59 9.27 -2.46 4.20
N LEU A 60 9.33 -1.17 4.50
CA LEU A 60 8.34 -0.16 4.14
C LEU A 60 8.91 0.72 3.03
N LEU A 61 8.34 0.60 1.85
CA LEU A 61 8.56 1.50 0.72
C LEU A 61 7.49 2.60 0.73
N MET A 62 7.84 3.79 0.24
CA MET A 62 6.93 4.96 0.17
C MET A 62 6.31 5.30 1.54
N LYS A 63 7.15 5.51 2.57
CA LYS A 63 6.73 5.93 3.92
C LYS A 63 5.71 7.08 3.88
N GLY A 64 5.86 8.03 2.96
CA GLY A 64 4.94 9.16 2.81
C GLY A 64 3.47 8.77 2.62
N VAL A 65 3.16 7.62 1.99
CA VAL A 65 1.78 7.13 1.85
C VAL A 65 1.20 6.71 3.21
N LEU A 66 2.03 6.15 4.09
CA LEU A 66 1.63 5.84 5.45
C LEU A 66 1.43 7.13 6.26
N ASP A 67 2.36 8.09 6.13
CA ASP A 67 2.30 9.36 6.84
C ASP A 67 0.99 10.10 6.53
N GLU A 68 0.63 10.23 5.26
CA GLU A 68 -0.62 10.86 4.85
C GLU A 68 -1.86 10.16 5.39
N MET A 69 -1.84 8.84 5.50
CA MET A 69 -2.96 8.08 6.06
C MET A 69 -3.17 8.44 7.54
N PHE A 70 -2.09 8.61 8.32
CA PHE A 70 -2.18 9.12 9.69
C PHE A 70 -2.63 10.59 9.71
N GLU A 71 -2.16 11.43 8.78
CA GLU A 71 -2.56 12.84 8.69
C GLU A 71 -4.05 13.01 8.38
N LEU A 72 -4.65 12.14 7.56
CA LEU A 72 -6.10 12.11 7.34
C LEU A 72 -6.89 11.84 8.63
N CYS A 73 -6.24 11.27 9.64
CA CYS A 73 -6.79 11.06 10.98
C CYS A 73 -6.38 12.16 11.98
N GLY A 74 -5.74 13.23 11.50
CA GLY A 74 -5.19 14.29 12.36
C GLY A 74 -4.11 13.77 13.31
N ARG A 75 -3.31 12.80 12.86
CA ARG A 75 -2.20 12.20 13.60
C ARG A 75 -0.92 12.27 12.79
N ARG A 76 0.23 12.10 13.44
CA ARG A 76 1.52 11.91 12.79
C ARG A 76 1.98 10.49 13.03
N SER A 77 2.41 9.78 11.99
CA SER A 77 2.87 8.39 12.10
C SER A 77 4.07 8.26 13.06
N ASP A 78 4.98 9.24 13.07
CA ASP A 78 6.16 9.30 13.93
C ASP A 78 5.84 9.38 15.44
N ASP A 79 4.63 9.78 15.82
CA ASP A 79 4.19 9.76 17.23
C ASP A 79 3.85 8.34 17.70
N TYR A 80 3.66 7.39 16.77
CA TYR A 80 3.26 6.01 17.04
C TYR A 80 4.33 4.99 16.65
N LEU A 81 5.22 5.35 15.72
CA LEU A 81 6.15 4.43 15.06
C LEU A 81 7.54 5.05 15.01
N ASN A 82 8.56 4.24 15.29
CA ASN A 82 9.95 4.61 15.11
C ASN A 82 10.46 4.00 13.80
N PHE A 83 10.71 4.86 12.82
CA PHE A 83 11.19 4.46 11.50
C PHE A 83 12.72 4.56 11.42
N VAL A 84 13.33 3.56 10.78
CA VAL A 84 14.75 3.50 10.51
C VAL A 84 14.93 3.38 9.00
N GLU A 85 15.54 4.37 8.36
CA GLU A 85 15.93 4.25 6.96
C GLU A 85 17.03 3.18 6.83
N LEU A 86 16.89 2.27 5.88
CA LEU A 86 17.89 1.22 5.64
C LEU A 86 18.95 1.73 4.66
N ASN A 87 20.21 1.69 5.10
CA ASN A 87 21.34 2.20 4.33
C ASN A 87 22.60 1.32 4.56
N PRO A 88 22.99 0.44 3.59
CA PRO A 88 22.36 0.21 2.29
C PRO A 88 20.93 -0.34 2.42
N MET A 89 20.13 -0.15 1.39
CA MET A 89 18.77 -0.72 1.31
C MET A 89 18.85 -2.25 1.33
N TYR A 90 19.72 -2.81 0.49
CA TYR A 90 20.03 -4.23 0.44
C TYR A 90 21.33 -4.46 -0.32
N GLN A 91 21.89 -5.66 -0.20
CA GLN A 91 23.06 -6.10 -0.96
C GLN A 91 22.65 -7.17 -1.97
N LEU A 92 23.05 -7.00 -3.23
CA LEU A 92 22.97 -8.05 -4.24
C LEU A 92 24.31 -8.77 -4.31
N VAL A 93 24.28 -10.10 -4.21
CA VAL A 93 25.47 -10.96 -4.25
C VAL A 93 25.43 -11.78 -5.53
N TYR A 94 26.39 -11.53 -6.41
CA TYR A 94 26.67 -12.32 -7.60
C TYR A 94 27.73 -13.37 -7.26
N ASP A 95 28.06 -14.21 -8.24
CA ASP A 95 29.11 -15.22 -8.16
C ASP A 95 30.52 -14.62 -7.95
N ASP A 96 30.79 -13.46 -8.52
CA ASP A 96 32.10 -12.80 -8.55
C ASP A 96 32.14 -11.43 -7.84
N GLN A 97 30.97 -10.81 -7.61
CA GLN A 97 30.89 -9.43 -7.12
C GLN A 97 29.69 -9.19 -6.21
N LYS A 98 29.74 -8.06 -5.49
CA LYS A 98 28.66 -7.60 -4.61
C LYS A 98 28.33 -6.16 -4.93
N LEU A 99 27.03 -5.85 -4.93
CA LEU A 99 26.50 -4.51 -5.13
C LEU A 99 25.67 -4.10 -3.92
N ASP A 100 26.12 -3.08 -3.20
CA ASP A 100 25.32 -2.43 -2.18
C ASP A 100 24.37 -1.41 -2.82
N VAL A 101 23.07 -1.50 -2.57
CA VAL A 101 22.09 -0.63 -3.22
C VAL A 101 21.71 0.52 -2.27
N TYR A 102 21.82 1.75 -2.75
CA TYR A 102 21.60 2.98 -1.98
C TYR A 102 20.47 3.82 -2.57
N SER A 103 19.72 4.50 -1.70
CA SER A 103 18.79 5.57 -2.08
C SER A 103 19.52 6.89 -2.38
N GLN A 104 20.68 7.13 -1.76
CA GLN A 104 21.45 8.35 -2.00
C GLN A 104 22.14 8.29 -3.37
N PRO A 105 21.84 9.20 -4.33
CA PRO A 105 22.36 9.11 -5.69
C PRO A 105 23.88 9.11 -5.78
N GLU A 106 24.56 9.93 -4.97
CA GLU A 106 26.02 10.01 -4.96
C GLU A 106 26.67 8.68 -4.54
N ARG A 107 26.13 8.04 -3.50
CA ARG A 107 26.60 6.73 -3.02
C ARG A 107 26.30 5.64 -4.02
N MET A 108 25.12 5.67 -4.63
CA MET A 108 24.74 4.71 -5.66
C MET A 108 25.67 4.83 -6.87
N CYS A 109 25.94 6.04 -7.35
CA CYS A 109 26.87 6.26 -8.46
C CYS A 109 28.28 5.74 -8.14
N ALA A 110 28.83 6.09 -6.98
CA ALA A 110 30.15 5.63 -6.56
C ALA A 110 30.25 4.10 -6.48
N GLU A 111 29.19 3.45 -5.99
CA GLU A 111 29.12 2.00 -5.91
C GLU A 111 28.97 1.34 -7.28
N LEU A 112 28.20 1.93 -8.21
CA LEU A 112 28.14 1.46 -9.60
C LEU A 112 29.48 1.58 -10.32
N ASP A 113 30.20 2.70 -10.12
CA ASP A 113 31.54 2.92 -10.68
C ASP A 113 32.57 1.93 -10.12
N ARG A 114 32.40 1.50 -8.86
CA ARG A 114 33.25 0.49 -8.21
C ARG A 114 32.99 -0.92 -8.75
N VAL A 115 31.73 -1.28 -8.99
CA VAL A 115 31.31 -2.66 -9.27
C VAL A 115 31.24 -2.96 -10.76
N PHE A 116 30.80 -2.02 -11.59
CA PHE A 116 30.56 -2.25 -13.01
C PHE A 116 31.49 -1.43 -13.88
N THR A 117 32.07 -2.05 -14.91
CA THR A 117 32.94 -1.34 -15.86
C THR A 117 32.21 -0.29 -16.71
N GLU A 118 30.89 -0.39 -16.87
CA GLU A 118 30.06 0.64 -17.54
C GLU A 118 29.78 1.86 -16.64
N GLY A 119 30.00 1.71 -15.33
CA GLY A 119 29.87 2.76 -14.32
C GLY A 119 28.46 3.33 -14.18
N SER A 120 28.40 4.51 -13.57
CA SER A 120 27.18 5.22 -13.19
C SER A 120 26.61 6.13 -14.29
N ALA A 121 27.30 6.28 -15.42
CA ALA A 121 26.96 7.26 -16.46
C ALA A 121 25.51 7.11 -17.00
N ALA A 122 24.97 5.88 -17.03
CA ALA A 122 23.60 5.61 -17.45
C ALA A 122 22.55 5.80 -16.33
N TYR A 123 22.97 5.73 -15.06
CA TYR A 123 22.06 5.76 -13.91
C TYR A 123 21.28 7.07 -13.80
N GLY A 124 21.94 8.22 -14.01
CA GLY A 124 21.28 9.51 -13.98
C GLY A 124 20.16 9.64 -15.03
N ARG A 125 20.40 9.10 -16.24
CA ARG A 125 19.37 9.05 -17.30
C ARG A 125 18.21 8.14 -16.92
N PHE A 126 18.50 6.97 -16.35
CA PHE A 126 17.50 6.04 -15.84
C PHE A 126 16.59 6.72 -14.80
N ILE A 127 17.16 7.31 -13.74
CA ILE A 127 16.38 7.96 -12.68
C ILE A 127 15.53 9.11 -13.22
N THR A 128 16.10 9.95 -14.09
CA THR A 128 15.37 11.11 -14.66
C THR A 128 14.18 10.66 -15.51
N ASN A 129 14.40 9.71 -16.43
CA ASN A 129 13.35 9.23 -17.32
C ASN A 129 12.24 8.49 -16.55
N GLU A 130 12.60 7.66 -15.58
CA GLU A 130 11.64 6.90 -14.79
C GLU A 130 10.86 7.79 -13.81
N ARG A 131 11.48 8.86 -13.29
CA ARG A 131 10.78 9.91 -12.53
C ARG A 131 9.72 10.60 -13.36
N ASP A 132 10.07 11.04 -14.57
CA ASP A 132 9.12 11.71 -15.47
C ASP A 132 7.98 10.77 -15.86
N ARG A 133 8.30 9.51 -16.12
CA ARG A 133 7.32 8.48 -16.42
C ARG A 133 6.39 8.24 -15.22
N PHE A 134 6.95 8.09 -14.03
CA PHE A 134 6.16 7.93 -12.80
C PHE A 134 5.22 9.12 -12.58
N ASN A 135 5.72 10.36 -12.67
CA ASN A 135 4.91 11.56 -12.46
C ASN A 135 3.73 11.68 -13.44
N ARG A 136 3.89 11.21 -14.68
CA ARG A 136 2.82 11.19 -15.68
C ARG A 136 1.80 10.08 -15.43
N LEU A 137 2.24 8.93 -14.92
CA LEU A 137 1.39 7.78 -14.63
C LEU A 137 0.71 7.87 -13.26
N TYR A 138 1.31 8.59 -12.31
CA TYR A 138 0.84 8.70 -10.94
C TYR A 138 -0.62 9.19 -10.81
N PRO A 139 -1.09 10.20 -11.59
CA PRO A 139 -2.50 10.57 -11.62
C PRO A 139 -3.43 9.42 -12.05
N CYS A 140 -2.99 8.57 -12.97
CA CYS A 140 -3.74 7.39 -13.39
C CYS A 140 -3.75 6.32 -12.30
N ILE A 141 -2.67 6.19 -11.53
CA ILE A 141 -2.56 5.22 -10.43
C ILE A 141 -3.47 5.63 -9.25
N THR A 142 -3.56 6.92 -8.95
CA THR A 142 -4.40 7.48 -7.87
C THR A 142 -5.85 7.75 -8.25
N ARG A 143 -6.29 7.34 -9.45
CA ARG A 143 -7.65 7.60 -9.93
C ARG A 143 -8.63 6.53 -9.46
N ASP A 144 -9.85 6.94 -9.14
CA ASP A 144 -10.97 6.03 -8.95
C ASP A 144 -11.51 5.53 -10.32
N TYR A 145 -11.36 4.24 -10.59
CA TYR A 145 -11.86 3.57 -11.80
C TYR A 145 -13.25 2.92 -11.61
N SER A 146 -14.00 3.29 -10.58
CA SER A 146 -15.33 2.73 -10.28
C SER A 146 -16.45 3.10 -11.28
N SER A 147 -16.15 3.80 -12.38
CA SER A 147 -17.09 4.04 -13.47
C SER A 147 -16.45 3.80 -14.83
N LEU A 148 -17.24 3.29 -15.78
CA LEU A 148 -16.81 3.12 -17.18
C LEU A 148 -16.33 4.45 -17.81
N THR A 149 -16.91 5.57 -17.39
CA THR A 149 -16.47 6.92 -17.81
C THR A 149 -15.11 7.33 -17.24
N ALA A 150 -14.64 6.72 -16.15
CA ALA A 150 -13.31 6.97 -15.60
C ALA A 150 -12.21 6.39 -16.51
N PHE A 151 -12.53 5.36 -17.31
CA PHE A 151 -11.65 4.80 -18.32
C PHE A 151 -11.52 5.68 -19.57
N LEU A 152 -12.44 6.63 -19.79
CA LEU A 152 -12.35 7.63 -20.88
C LEU A 152 -11.66 8.93 -20.43
N SER A 153 -10.78 8.84 -19.43
CA SER A 153 -10.13 10.04 -18.87
C SER A 153 -9.01 10.56 -19.78
N LEU A 154 -8.92 11.89 -19.88
CA LEU A 154 -7.81 12.57 -20.55
C LEU A 154 -6.46 12.22 -19.91
N ASP A 155 -6.43 11.90 -18.62
CA ASP A 155 -5.23 11.46 -17.92
C ASP A 155 -4.75 10.11 -18.46
N LEU A 156 -5.65 9.13 -18.61
CA LEU A 156 -5.33 7.82 -19.18
C LEU A 156 -4.86 7.95 -20.65
N LEU A 157 -5.54 8.79 -21.44
CA LEU A 157 -5.14 9.06 -22.83
C LEU A 157 -3.74 9.68 -22.91
N LYS A 158 -3.39 10.61 -22.01
CA LYS A 158 -2.05 11.21 -21.92
C LYS A 158 -0.99 10.22 -21.41
N ALA A 159 -1.39 9.24 -20.62
CA ALA A 159 -0.54 8.20 -20.07
C ALA A 159 -0.23 7.06 -21.05
N LEU A 160 -1.11 6.79 -22.04
CA LEU A 160 -0.97 5.69 -23.00
C LEU A 160 0.43 5.56 -23.63
N PRO A 161 1.08 6.64 -24.13
CA PRO A 161 2.41 6.54 -24.73
C PRO A 161 3.51 6.06 -23.75
N TRP A 162 3.26 6.22 -22.45
CA TRP A 162 4.22 5.98 -21.37
C TRP A 162 4.07 4.61 -20.71
N LEU A 163 3.04 3.83 -21.09
CA LEU A 163 2.78 2.50 -20.55
C LEU A 163 3.77 1.43 -21.05
N ALA A 164 4.66 1.78 -21.99
CA ALA A 164 5.77 0.94 -22.46
C ALA A 164 5.38 -0.48 -22.95
N PHE A 165 4.16 -0.65 -23.48
CA PHE A 165 3.75 -1.90 -24.12
C PHE A 165 4.44 -2.08 -25.49
N PRO A 166 4.92 -3.28 -25.88
CA PRO A 166 4.83 -4.59 -25.21
C PRO A 166 6.18 -5.09 -24.66
N LYS A 167 7.03 -4.22 -24.11
CA LYS A 167 8.35 -4.66 -23.61
C LYS A 167 8.22 -5.26 -22.20
N SER A 168 9.15 -6.16 -21.86
CA SER A 168 9.35 -6.58 -20.46
C SER A 168 10.28 -5.62 -19.72
N VAL A 169 10.31 -5.67 -18.38
CA VAL A 169 11.22 -4.89 -17.54
C VAL A 169 12.66 -5.07 -17.99
N PHE A 170 13.10 -6.32 -18.21
CA PHE A 170 14.48 -6.60 -18.61
C PHE A 170 14.84 -6.00 -19.97
N ILE A 171 13.95 -6.10 -20.96
CA ILE A 171 14.14 -5.50 -22.29
C ILE A 171 14.15 -3.97 -22.19
N ASN A 172 13.26 -3.39 -21.38
CA ASN A 172 13.17 -1.94 -21.20
C ASN A 172 14.42 -1.37 -20.52
N LEU A 173 15.00 -2.08 -19.56
CA LEU A 173 16.26 -1.69 -18.90
C LEU A 173 17.46 -1.72 -19.86
N GLY A 174 17.39 -2.50 -20.94
CA GLY A 174 18.43 -2.57 -21.96
C GLY A 174 18.66 -1.27 -22.74
N GLN A 175 17.76 -0.29 -22.66
CA GLN A 175 17.99 1.05 -23.22
C GLN A 175 18.92 1.92 -22.35
N TYR A 176 19.13 1.52 -21.10
CA TYR A 176 19.95 2.27 -20.14
C TYR A 176 21.29 1.58 -19.90
N PHE A 177 21.24 0.30 -19.53
CA PHE A 177 22.40 -0.45 -19.08
C PHE A 177 22.82 -1.45 -20.15
N ASN A 178 24.12 -1.63 -20.36
CA ASN A 178 24.65 -2.57 -21.35
C ASN A 178 24.99 -3.92 -20.72
N GLN A 179 25.51 -3.93 -19.49
CA GLN A 179 25.89 -5.17 -18.83
C GLN A 179 24.67 -5.89 -18.28
N GLU A 180 24.63 -7.20 -18.51
CA GLU A 180 23.51 -8.04 -18.07
C GLU A 180 23.36 -8.03 -16.55
N LYS A 181 24.45 -8.13 -15.79
CA LYS A 181 24.44 -8.10 -14.32
C LYS A 181 23.86 -6.79 -13.78
N MET A 182 24.15 -5.65 -14.42
CA MET A 182 23.57 -4.35 -14.04
C MET A 182 22.08 -4.29 -14.39
N ARG A 183 21.66 -4.76 -15.57
CA ARG A 183 20.22 -4.89 -15.90
C ARG A 183 19.49 -5.76 -14.88
N LEU A 184 20.09 -6.87 -14.46
CA LEU A 184 19.52 -7.75 -13.45
C LEU A 184 19.35 -7.02 -12.12
N ALA A 185 20.35 -6.22 -11.69
CA ALA A 185 20.28 -5.43 -10.47
C ALA A 185 19.04 -4.51 -10.44
N PHE A 186 18.81 -3.81 -11.54
CA PHE A 186 17.67 -2.90 -11.71
C PHE A 186 16.37 -3.59 -12.11
N SER A 187 16.36 -4.91 -12.26
CA SER A 187 15.15 -5.71 -12.52
C SER A 187 14.65 -6.45 -11.27
N PHE A 188 15.45 -6.46 -10.20
CA PHE A 188 15.24 -7.24 -8.98
C PHE A 188 13.85 -7.04 -8.35
N GLN A 189 13.28 -5.86 -8.52
CA GLN A 189 11.97 -5.45 -7.98
C GLN A 189 10.80 -6.17 -8.67
N SER A 190 11.00 -6.85 -9.80
CA SER A 190 9.97 -7.70 -10.41
C SER A 190 9.48 -8.78 -9.43
N LYS A 191 10.33 -9.20 -8.48
CA LYS A 191 9.98 -10.13 -7.41
C LYS A 191 8.84 -9.62 -6.50
N TYR A 192 8.63 -8.30 -6.40
CA TYR A 192 7.51 -7.73 -5.61
C TYR A 192 6.15 -8.08 -6.21
N LEU A 193 6.13 -8.32 -7.52
CA LEU A 193 4.95 -8.76 -8.25
C LEU A 193 4.89 -10.29 -8.34
N GLY A 194 5.91 -11.01 -7.86
CA GLY A 194 6.06 -12.44 -8.05
C GLY A 194 6.29 -12.82 -9.52
N MET A 195 6.85 -11.91 -10.32
CA MET A 195 7.05 -12.09 -11.76
C MET A 195 8.53 -12.17 -12.13
N SER A 196 8.82 -12.96 -13.16
CA SER A 196 10.10 -12.95 -13.86
C SER A 196 10.34 -11.60 -14.53
N PRO A 197 11.55 -11.00 -14.47
CA PRO A 197 11.81 -9.71 -15.11
C PRO A 197 11.74 -9.77 -16.65
N TRP A 198 11.85 -10.96 -17.24
CA TRP A 198 11.68 -11.19 -18.68
C TRP A 198 10.22 -11.19 -19.14
N GLU A 199 9.27 -11.36 -18.21
CA GLU A 199 7.83 -11.42 -18.47
C GLU A 199 7.08 -10.25 -17.84
N CYS A 200 7.66 -9.65 -16.79
CA CYS A 200 7.08 -8.52 -16.09
C CYS A 200 6.92 -7.33 -17.05
N PRO A 201 5.71 -6.72 -17.17
CA PRO A 201 5.49 -5.59 -18.05
C PRO A 201 6.43 -4.41 -17.78
N ALA A 202 6.97 -3.78 -18.83
CA ALA A 202 7.93 -2.67 -18.72
C ALA A 202 7.39 -1.47 -17.93
N LEU A 203 6.08 -1.34 -17.77
CA LEU A 203 5.43 -0.41 -16.85
C LEU A 203 6.10 -0.45 -15.46
N PHE A 204 6.45 -1.63 -14.96
CA PHE A 204 7.02 -1.82 -13.62
C PHE A 204 8.51 -1.48 -13.50
N THR A 205 9.17 -1.01 -14.57
CA THR A 205 10.53 -0.42 -14.50
C THR A 205 10.60 0.83 -13.61
N MET A 206 9.46 1.36 -13.18
CA MET A 206 9.36 2.43 -12.19
C MET A 206 9.64 1.96 -10.75
N LEU A 207 9.49 0.67 -10.44
CA LEU A 207 9.70 0.15 -9.08
C LEU A 207 11.13 0.37 -8.55
N PRO A 208 12.20 0.06 -9.32
CA PRO A 208 13.56 0.40 -8.90
C PRO A 208 13.73 1.91 -8.69
N TYR A 209 13.18 2.74 -9.58
CA TYR A 209 13.19 4.20 -9.38
C TYR A 209 12.54 4.59 -8.04
N LEU A 210 11.38 4.01 -7.69
CA LEU A 210 10.73 4.30 -6.42
C LEU A 210 11.60 3.94 -5.21
N GLU A 211 12.33 2.84 -5.25
CA GLU A 211 13.25 2.50 -4.14
C GLU A 211 14.40 3.49 -4.03
N HIS A 212 15.01 3.86 -5.15
CA HIS A 212 16.11 4.82 -5.13
C HIS A 212 15.64 6.21 -4.69
N ASP A 213 14.45 6.65 -5.12
CA ASP A 213 13.96 8.00 -4.86
C ASP A 213 13.36 8.17 -3.46
N TYR A 214 12.64 7.16 -2.97
CA TYR A 214 11.94 7.22 -1.68
C TYR A 214 12.68 6.50 -0.55
N GLY A 215 13.65 5.65 -0.88
CA GLY A 215 14.29 4.76 0.08
C GLY A 215 13.36 3.66 0.61
N ILE A 216 13.93 2.77 1.42
CA ILE A 216 13.18 1.77 2.17
C ILE A 216 13.45 1.92 3.66
N TYR A 217 12.42 1.67 4.45
CA TYR A 217 12.44 1.85 5.89
C TYR A 217 12.13 0.54 6.60
N HIS A 218 12.62 0.41 7.82
CA HIS A 218 12.15 -0.57 8.78
C HIS A 218 11.47 0.14 9.94
N VAL A 219 10.55 -0.55 10.61
CA VAL A 219 9.92 -0.03 11.83
C VAL A 219 10.54 -0.76 13.01
N LYS A 220 11.03 -0.03 14.01
CA LYS A 220 11.63 -0.64 15.19
C LYS A 220 10.62 -1.58 15.87
N GLY A 221 10.98 -2.85 16.00
CA GLY A 221 10.09 -3.90 16.52
C GLY A 221 9.24 -4.62 15.47
N GLY A 222 9.51 -4.39 14.18
CA GLY A 222 8.89 -5.06 13.04
C GLY A 222 7.77 -4.25 12.39
N LEU A 223 7.48 -4.56 11.12
CA LEU A 223 6.42 -3.91 10.34
C LEU A 223 5.02 -4.21 10.88
N ASN A 224 4.85 -5.30 11.64
CA ASN A 224 3.63 -5.57 12.40
C ASN A 224 3.20 -4.38 13.29
N ARG A 225 4.15 -3.54 13.72
CA ARG A 225 3.87 -2.39 14.58
C ARG A 225 3.00 -1.34 13.91
N ILE A 226 3.01 -1.27 12.57
CA ILE A 226 2.11 -0.40 11.82
C ILE A 226 0.66 -0.75 12.12
N ALA A 227 0.31 -2.05 12.10
CA ALA A 227 -1.05 -2.48 12.40
C ALA A 227 -1.46 -2.15 13.84
N ALA A 228 -0.53 -2.31 14.80
CA ALA A 228 -0.76 -1.95 16.19
C ALA A 228 -0.96 -0.43 16.37
N ALA A 229 -0.17 0.39 15.69
CA ALA A 229 -0.33 1.85 15.68
C ALA A 229 -1.68 2.28 15.11
N MET A 230 -2.09 1.68 13.97
CA MET A 230 -3.40 1.94 13.38
C MET A 230 -4.54 1.56 14.33
N ALA A 231 -4.44 0.41 15.00
CA ALA A 231 -5.40 -0.03 16.01
C ALA A 231 -5.49 0.94 17.20
N LYS A 232 -4.35 1.49 17.64
CA LYS A 232 -4.33 2.52 18.68
C LYS A 232 -5.08 3.78 18.26
N VAL A 233 -4.86 4.26 17.03
CA VAL A 233 -5.60 5.43 16.50
C VAL A 233 -7.10 5.16 16.39
N ILE A 234 -7.52 3.95 15.97
CA ILE A 234 -8.94 3.57 15.95
C ILE A 234 -9.56 3.72 17.33
N ASN A 235 -8.92 3.16 18.36
CA ASN A 235 -9.41 3.22 19.74
C ASN A 235 -9.46 4.66 20.27
N GLU A 236 -8.44 5.48 19.97
CA GLU A 236 -8.42 6.91 20.33
C GLU A 236 -9.55 7.71 19.65
N CYS A 237 -9.98 7.29 18.46
CA CYS A 237 -11.11 7.88 17.74
C CYS A 237 -12.46 7.24 18.13
N GLY A 238 -12.50 6.39 19.16
CA GLY A 238 -13.73 5.77 19.69
C GLY A 238 -14.23 4.55 18.91
N GLY A 239 -13.46 4.03 17.96
CA GLY A 239 -13.75 2.75 17.32
C GLY A 239 -13.33 1.58 18.21
N GLU A 240 -14.02 0.45 18.09
CA GLU A 240 -13.77 -0.75 18.89
C GLU A 240 -13.19 -1.87 18.03
N ILE A 241 -12.22 -2.62 18.57
CA ILE A 241 -11.60 -3.76 17.90
C ILE A 241 -11.78 -5.01 18.78
N HIS A 242 -12.51 -5.98 18.26
CA HIS A 242 -12.79 -7.27 18.89
C HIS A 242 -11.94 -8.35 18.22
N THR A 243 -10.86 -8.75 18.89
CA THR A 243 -10.03 -9.90 18.53
C THR A 243 -10.62 -11.19 19.08
N HIS A 244 -10.21 -12.34 18.55
CA HIS A 244 -10.84 -13.64 18.85
C HIS A 244 -12.34 -13.70 18.54
N THR A 245 -12.77 -12.89 17.57
CA THR A 245 -14.19 -12.74 17.21
C THR A 245 -14.40 -13.25 15.78
N PRO A 246 -14.39 -14.58 15.56
CA PRO A 246 -14.57 -15.16 14.24
C PRO A 246 -16.00 -14.94 13.73
N VAL A 247 -16.13 -14.17 12.64
CA VAL A 247 -17.39 -13.99 11.94
C VAL A 247 -17.73 -15.22 11.10
N GLN A 248 -18.93 -15.77 11.26
CA GLN A 248 -19.41 -16.97 10.57
C GLN A 248 -20.19 -16.63 9.28
N SER A 249 -21.09 -15.65 9.33
CA SER A 249 -21.95 -15.29 8.20
C SER A 249 -22.50 -13.87 8.30
N LEU A 250 -23.02 -13.33 7.20
CA LEU A 250 -23.83 -12.11 7.22
C LEU A 250 -25.27 -12.42 7.61
N ILE A 251 -25.89 -11.47 8.29
CA ILE A 251 -27.34 -11.44 8.47
C ILE A 251 -27.90 -10.67 7.28
N ILE A 252 -28.70 -11.34 6.44
CA ILE A 252 -29.27 -10.76 5.21
C ILE A 252 -30.79 -10.87 5.30
N ASN A 253 -31.47 -9.74 5.13
CA ASN A 253 -32.92 -9.68 5.05
C ASN A 253 -33.32 -8.84 3.81
N ASN A 254 -34.22 -9.36 2.98
CA ASN A 254 -34.69 -8.68 1.76
C ASN A 254 -33.55 -8.14 0.87
N GLN A 255 -32.52 -8.96 0.64
CA GLN A 255 -31.31 -8.61 -0.12
C GLN A 255 -30.47 -7.45 0.46
N GLN A 256 -30.70 -7.08 1.72
CA GLN A 256 -29.91 -6.09 2.44
C GLN A 256 -29.14 -6.75 3.58
N VAL A 257 -27.87 -6.38 3.75
CA VAL A 257 -27.07 -6.78 4.91
C VAL A 257 -27.56 -6.00 6.12
N LYS A 258 -27.76 -6.68 7.24
CA LYS A 258 -28.24 -6.12 8.52
C LYS A 258 -27.24 -6.27 9.66
N GLY A 259 -26.14 -6.99 9.42
CA GLY A 259 -25.14 -7.29 10.44
C GLY A 259 -24.37 -8.56 10.16
N ILE A 260 -23.76 -9.09 11.21
CA ILE A 260 -22.93 -10.29 11.20
C ILE A 260 -23.40 -11.27 12.27
N ARG A 261 -23.21 -12.57 12.01
CA ARG A 261 -23.32 -13.64 12.99
C ARG A 261 -21.92 -14.18 13.30
N LEU A 262 -21.60 -14.27 14.57
CA LEU A 262 -20.34 -14.80 15.09
C LEU A 262 -20.37 -16.34 15.16
N ALA A 263 -19.20 -16.97 15.31
CA ALA A 263 -19.10 -18.43 15.35
C ALA A 263 -19.72 -19.07 16.60
N ASP A 264 -19.89 -18.32 17.68
CA ASP A 264 -20.59 -18.72 18.91
C ASP A 264 -22.11 -18.55 18.81
N GLY A 265 -22.61 -17.97 17.71
CA GLY A 265 -24.03 -17.73 17.46
C GLY A 265 -24.51 -16.33 17.81
N GLU A 266 -23.69 -15.47 18.42
CA GLU A 266 -24.06 -14.08 18.69
C GLU A 266 -24.34 -13.32 17.39
N GLU A 267 -25.37 -12.48 17.39
CA GLU A 267 -25.76 -11.64 16.26
C GLU A 267 -25.53 -10.17 16.57
N ILE A 268 -24.72 -9.50 15.74
CA ILE A 268 -24.41 -8.08 15.87
C ILE A 268 -25.00 -7.34 14.68
N TYR A 269 -25.95 -6.44 14.96
CA TYR A 269 -26.63 -5.64 13.95
C TYR A 269 -25.91 -4.31 13.68
N ALA A 270 -25.88 -3.91 12.41
CA ALA A 270 -25.23 -2.69 11.94
C ALA A 270 -25.89 -2.15 10.67
N ASP A 271 -25.67 -0.87 10.39
CA ASP A 271 -26.17 -0.20 9.18
C ASP A 271 -25.42 -0.65 7.93
N GLU A 272 -24.10 -0.85 8.07
CA GLU A 272 -23.22 -1.26 6.96
C GLU A 272 -22.18 -2.26 7.45
N VAL A 273 -21.77 -3.17 6.55
CA VAL A 273 -20.70 -4.14 6.81
C VAL A 273 -19.66 -4.05 5.69
N ILE A 274 -18.39 -3.85 6.08
CA ILE A 274 -17.26 -3.77 5.16
C ILE A 274 -16.41 -5.03 5.32
N ILE A 275 -16.14 -5.70 4.20
CA ILE A 275 -15.32 -6.91 4.16
C ILE A 275 -14.18 -6.69 3.17
N PRO A 276 -12.92 -6.61 3.63
CA PRO A 276 -11.77 -6.55 2.74
C PRO A 276 -11.72 -7.78 1.83
N ALA A 277 -11.54 -7.55 0.52
CA ALA A 277 -11.82 -8.48 -0.58
C ALA A 277 -11.39 -9.95 -0.36
N ARG A 278 -10.26 -10.21 0.30
CA ARG A 278 -9.75 -11.59 0.49
C ARG A 278 -10.58 -12.43 1.49
N HIS A 279 -11.28 -11.81 2.44
CA HIS A 279 -12.16 -12.56 3.36
C HIS A 279 -13.37 -13.14 2.63
N TYR A 280 -13.88 -12.42 1.62
CA TYR A 280 -15.00 -12.86 0.80
C TYR A 280 -14.66 -14.08 -0.09
N PHE A 281 -13.48 -14.08 -0.72
CA PHE A 281 -13.04 -15.18 -1.60
C PHE A 281 -12.62 -16.46 -0.86
N SER A 282 -12.54 -16.45 0.47
CA SER A 282 -12.35 -17.69 1.22
C SER A 282 -13.66 -18.47 1.22
N ARG A 283 -13.70 -19.62 0.52
CA ARG A 283 -14.85 -20.55 0.40
C ARG A 283 -15.42 -21.10 1.73
N LYS A 284 -14.97 -20.58 2.88
CA LYS A 284 -15.38 -21.01 4.21
C LYS A 284 -16.59 -20.26 4.76
N LEU A 285 -16.97 -19.11 4.20
CA LEU A 285 -18.20 -18.41 4.58
C LEU A 285 -19.30 -18.71 3.56
N LYS A 286 -20.44 -19.18 4.05
CA LYS A 286 -21.66 -19.39 3.24
C LYS A 286 -22.33 -18.05 3.02
N TRP A 287 -21.93 -17.33 1.99
CA TRP A 287 -22.61 -16.12 1.55
C TRP A 287 -23.85 -16.56 0.75
N GLY A 288 -25.05 -16.19 1.20
CA GLY A 288 -26.28 -16.40 0.41
C GLY A 288 -26.23 -15.64 -0.93
N PRO A 289 -27.25 -15.77 -1.79
CA PRO A 289 -27.33 -15.01 -3.04
C PRO A 289 -27.52 -13.52 -2.73
N ILE A 290 -26.41 -12.80 -2.60
CA ILE A 290 -26.40 -11.36 -2.34
C ILE A 290 -26.31 -10.64 -3.68
N ARG A 291 -27.26 -9.72 -3.92
CA ARG A 291 -27.09 -8.70 -4.95
C ARG A 291 -26.00 -7.75 -4.47
N PHE A 292 -24.79 -7.90 -5.00
CA PHE A 292 -23.72 -6.93 -4.76
C PHE A 292 -24.19 -5.57 -5.26
N GLN A 293 -24.53 -4.68 -4.35
CA GLN A 293 -24.30 -3.28 -4.61
C GLN A 293 -22.85 -3.02 -4.23
N GLN A 294 -21.97 -2.89 -5.23
CA GLN A 294 -20.79 -2.03 -5.06
C GLN A 294 -21.32 -0.61 -4.80
N ARG A 295 -21.73 -0.34 -3.57
CA ARG A 295 -22.06 1.02 -3.14
C ARG A 295 -20.74 1.74 -2.96
N LYS A 296 -20.51 2.68 -3.88
CA LYS A 296 -19.32 3.50 -3.94
C LYS A 296 -19.17 4.28 -2.64
N MET A 297 -18.05 4.11 -1.95
CA MET A 297 -17.52 5.19 -1.12
C MET A 297 -16.81 6.17 -2.05
N THR A 298 -17.56 7.07 -2.69
CA THR A 298 -16.98 8.21 -3.40
C THR A 298 -16.47 9.21 -2.36
N TRP A 299 -15.17 9.21 -2.10
CA TRP A 299 -14.53 10.17 -1.21
C TRP A 299 -14.13 11.43 -1.99
N ARG A 300 -14.89 12.53 -1.86
CA ARG A 300 -14.36 13.88 -2.14
C ARG A 300 -13.80 14.44 -0.85
N VAL A 301 -12.47 14.45 -0.73
CA VAL A 301 -11.78 15.24 0.29
C VAL A 301 -12.00 16.72 -0.05
N CYS A 302 -13.01 17.34 0.59
CA CYS A 302 -13.22 18.77 0.53
C CYS A 302 -12.39 19.42 1.65
N LEU A 303 -11.10 19.62 1.41
CA LEU A 303 -10.28 20.48 2.26
C LEU A 303 -10.68 21.93 1.98
N ARG A 304 -11.59 22.49 2.81
CA ARG A 304 -11.59 23.94 3.01
C ARG A 304 -10.27 24.27 3.71
N ARG A 305 -9.36 24.96 3.01
CA ARG A 305 -8.09 25.44 3.55
C ARG A 305 -8.33 26.18 4.88
N PRO A 306 -7.75 25.76 6.02
CA PRO A 306 -7.52 26.68 7.12
C PRO A 306 -6.41 27.65 6.72
N ALA A 307 -6.49 28.88 7.21
CA ALA A 307 -5.54 29.95 6.89
C ALA A 307 -4.09 29.53 7.16
N PHE A 308 -3.23 29.83 6.19
CA PHE A 308 -1.79 29.59 6.18
C PHE A 308 -1.09 30.40 7.29
N VAL A 309 -0.32 29.75 8.16
CA VAL A 309 0.78 30.37 8.92
C VAL A 309 2.08 29.89 8.27
N PRO A 310 2.98 30.79 7.84
CA PRO A 310 4.12 30.40 7.00
C PRO A 310 5.25 29.79 7.84
N LEU A 311 5.61 28.54 7.53
CA LEU A 311 6.93 27.97 7.84
C LEU A 311 7.78 27.99 6.57
N GLN A 312 9.04 28.40 6.72
CA GLN A 312 10.01 28.64 5.66
C GLN A 312 10.39 27.37 4.85
N PRO A 313 10.91 27.52 3.61
CA PRO A 313 10.86 26.48 2.59
C PRO A 313 12.14 25.65 2.55
N LYS A 314 12.02 24.32 2.65
CA LYS A 314 12.96 23.34 2.07
C LYS A 314 12.29 21.94 2.07
N THR A 315 11.45 21.71 1.06
CA THR A 315 11.14 20.43 0.39
C THR A 315 9.94 20.68 -0.55
N GLN A 316 10.05 20.30 -1.82
CA GLN A 316 8.92 20.36 -2.75
C GLN A 316 7.91 19.28 -2.35
N ASN A 317 6.83 19.70 -1.69
CA ASN A 317 5.68 18.86 -1.35
C ASN A 317 4.95 18.41 -2.62
N ILE A 318 5.17 17.16 -3.04
CA ILE A 318 4.20 16.42 -3.86
C ILE A 318 3.18 15.86 -2.87
N GLY A 319 2.04 16.52 -2.72
CA GLY A 319 0.94 15.99 -1.90
C GLY A 319 0.32 14.78 -2.58
N PHE A 320 0.38 13.61 -1.95
CA PHE A 320 -0.30 12.42 -2.41
C PHE A 320 -1.80 12.57 -2.07
N ARG A 321 -2.65 11.99 -2.91
CA ARG A 321 -4.10 11.92 -2.69
C ARG A 321 -4.47 10.45 -2.71
N LEU A 322 -4.76 9.90 -1.53
CA LEU A 322 -5.23 8.53 -1.37
C LEU A 322 -6.64 8.37 -2.00
N ALA A 323 -6.72 7.69 -3.14
CA ALA A 323 -7.94 7.07 -3.63
C ALA A 323 -7.81 5.54 -3.56
N SER A 324 -8.94 4.86 -3.39
CA SER A 324 -9.05 3.42 -3.18
C SER A 324 -8.49 2.59 -4.34
N TYR A 325 -7.56 1.68 -4.04
CA TYR A 325 -6.92 0.75 -4.98
C TYR A 325 -7.59 -0.61 -4.97
N PHE A 326 -8.16 -1.06 -6.10
CA PHE A 326 -8.32 -2.47 -6.50
C PHE A 326 -8.90 -2.49 -7.92
N ASP A 327 -8.09 -2.76 -8.96
CA ASP A 327 -8.53 -3.47 -10.18
C ASP A 327 -7.47 -3.69 -11.28
N LEU A 328 -6.23 -3.19 -11.14
CA LEU A 328 -5.21 -3.37 -12.19
C LEU A 328 -4.67 -4.81 -12.37
N ALA A 329 -4.98 -5.74 -11.46
CA ALA A 329 -4.46 -7.12 -11.51
C ALA A 329 -5.33 -8.10 -12.34
N ARG A 330 -6.30 -7.61 -13.13
CA ARG A 330 -7.20 -8.46 -13.95
C ARG A 330 -7.04 -8.28 -15.47
N MET A 331 -6.09 -7.48 -15.93
CA MET A 331 -5.88 -7.23 -17.37
C MET A 331 -4.62 -7.91 -17.94
N THR A 332 -4.28 -9.10 -17.44
CA THR A 332 -3.35 -10.04 -18.10
C THR A 332 -3.89 -11.44 -17.99
#